data_AF-W6RA81-F1
#
_entry.id   AF-W6RA81-F1
#
_cell.length_a   1.000
_cell.length_b   1.000
_cell.length_c   1.000
_cell.angle_alpha   90.00
_cell.angle_beta   90.00
_cell.angle_gamma   90.00
#
_symmetry.space_group_name_H-M   'P 1'
#
loop_
_entity.id
_entity.type
_entity.pdbx_description
1 polymer ?
#
loop_
_entity_poly.entity_id
_entity_poly.type
_entity_poly.pdbx_seq_one_letter_code
_entity_poly.pdbx_strand_id
1 'polypeptide(L)'
;MLIGDDAHTTVFSALQFLGLGHDRVVRIPTDDLGSIAPVAFEQAVADVSGPCIAILQAGQINTGACDDFGNLIPIAKSKGAWVHVDRAFGLWAQASARRRHLTAGVEQADSWATDGHKWLQTPCDCGYAIVRDELAHRRAMPYRRAICRLPARASAILRTMCRSCRGGRAALPHGR
;
A
#
# COMPACT_ATOMS: atom_id res chain seq x y z
N MET A 1 15.63 -3.51 -2.88
CA MET A 1 14.49 -2.79 -3.46
C MET A 1 14.95 -2.18 -4.77
N LEU A 2 14.17 -2.34 -5.84
CA LEU A 2 14.47 -1.82 -7.17
C LEU A 2 13.65 -0.56 -7.41
N ILE A 3 14.27 0.53 -7.83
CA ILE A 3 13.61 1.83 -8.04
C ILE A 3 14.26 2.60 -9.19
N GLY A 4 13.47 3.32 -9.99
CA GLY A 4 14.00 4.21 -11.03
C GLY A 4 14.71 5.45 -10.46
N ASP A 5 15.67 5.99 -11.20
CA ASP A 5 16.42 7.18 -10.79
C ASP A 5 15.54 8.43 -10.57
N ASP A 6 14.48 8.58 -11.38
CA ASP A 6 13.49 9.66 -11.33
C ASP A 6 12.32 9.42 -10.36
N ALA A 7 12.43 8.41 -9.49
CA ALA A 7 11.36 8.09 -8.55
C ALA A 7 11.10 9.21 -7.53
N HIS A 8 9.86 9.28 -7.06
CA HIS A 8 9.44 10.33 -6.13
C HIS A 8 10.16 10.22 -4.78
N THR A 9 10.59 11.36 -4.23
CA THR A 9 11.43 11.41 -3.02
C THR A 9 10.78 10.76 -1.79
N THR A 10 9.44 10.73 -1.72
CA THR A 10 8.69 10.12 -0.62
C THR A 10 8.97 8.64 -0.45
N VAL A 11 9.31 7.93 -1.54
CA VAL A 11 9.67 6.50 -1.47
C VAL A 11 10.93 6.31 -0.64
N PHE A 12 11.91 7.19 -0.78
CA PHE A 12 13.14 7.16 0.01
C PHE A 12 12.87 7.51 1.48
N SER A 13 11.93 8.42 1.76
CA SER A 13 11.49 8.69 3.15
C SER A 13 10.78 7.48 3.77
N ALA A 14 9.92 6.79 3.00
CA ALA A 14 9.24 5.58 3.47
C ALA A 14 10.23 4.47 3.85
N LEU A 15 11.29 4.28 3.06
CA LEU A 15 12.37 3.35 3.39
C LEU A 15 13.06 3.67 4.72
N GLN A 16 13.31 4.94 5.00
CA GLN A 16 13.90 5.38 6.26
C GLN A 16 12.98 5.02 7.43
N PHE A 17 11.67 5.29 7.31
CA PHE A 17 10.69 4.93 8.34
C PHE A 17 10.57 3.43 8.56
N LEU A 18 10.75 2.62 7.52
CA LEU A 18 10.76 1.16 7.61
C LEU A 18 12.07 0.58 8.16
N GLY A 19 13.09 1.41 8.42
CA GLY A 19 14.38 0.97 8.93
C GLY A 19 15.18 0.13 7.92
N LEU A 20 14.83 0.19 6.63
CA LEU A 20 15.49 -0.58 5.57
C LEU A 20 16.80 0.04 5.08
N GLY A 21 17.04 1.32 5.43
CA GLY A 21 18.24 2.07 5.05
C GLY A 21 18.32 2.36 3.54
N HIS A 22 19.36 3.10 3.15
CA HIS A 22 19.62 3.44 1.75
C HIS A 22 20.41 2.36 1.00
N ASP A 23 21.23 1.58 1.71
CA ASP A 23 22.15 0.60 1.10
C ASP A 23 21.44 -0.58 0.42
N ARG A 24 20.14 -0.76 0.67
CA ARG A 24 19.31 -1.82 0.08
C ARG A 24 18.53 -1.36 -1.15
N VAL A 25 18.80 -0.13 -1.62
CA VAL A 25 18.15 0.47 -2.78
C VAL A 25 19.05 0.32 -3.99
N VAL A 26 18.57 -0.40 -4.99
CA VAL A 26 19.19 -0.46 -6.32
C VAL A 26 18.46 0.55 -7.18
N ARG A 27 19.18 1.61 -7.56
CA ARG A 27 18.69 2.63 -8.47
C ARG A 27 18.90 2.18 -9.91
N ILE A 28 17.88 2.33 -10.74
CA ILE A 28 17.85 1.85 -12.11
C ILE A 28 17.77 3.07 -13.04
N PRO A 29 18.65 3.14 -14.05
CA PRO A 29 18.64 4.21 -15.04
C PRO A 29 17.26 4.39 -15.69
N THR A 30 16.90 5.65 -15.87
CA THR A 30 15.71 6.10 -16.57
C THR A 30 16.07 6.72 -17.92
N ASP A 31 15.10 6.78 -18.83
CA ASP A 31 15.23 7.53 -20.08
C ASP A 31 15.04 9.05 -19.86
N ASP A 32 15.14 9.85 -20.93
CA ASP A 32 14.98 11.30 -20.88
C ASP A 32 13.58 11.76 -20.40
N LEU A 33 12.60 10.86 -20.41
CA LEU A 33 11.26 11.10 -19.90
C LEU A 33 11.10 10.65 -18.44
N GLY A 34 12.10 10.00 -17.86
CA GLY A 34 12.09 9.50 -16.49
C GLY A 34 11.33 8.18 -16.32
N SER A 35 11.19 7.40 -17.40
CA SER A 35 10.70 6.01 -17.38
C SER A 35 11.88 5.04 -17.23
N ILE A 36 11.71 3.98 -16.45
CA ILE A 36 12.74 2.96 -16.23
C ILE A 36 13.14 2.27 -17.54
N ALA A 37 14.45 2.14 -17.79
CA ALA A 37 14.98 1.40 -18.92
C ALA A 37 14.82 -0.14 -18.73
N PRO A 38 14.06 -0.86 -19.58
CA PRO A 38 13.76 -2.28 -19.35
C PRO A 38 14.98 -3.20 -19.27
N VAL A 39 16.01 -2.94 -20.09
CA VAL A 39 17.24 -3.74 -20.11
C VAL A 39 17.99 -3.63 -18.78
N ALA A 40 18.13 -2.41 -18.25
CA ALA A 40 18.77 -2.19 -16.96
C ALA A 40 17.94 -2.78 -15.81
N PHE A 41 16.61 -2.72 -15.93
CA PHE A 41 15.71 -3.32 -14.95
C PHE A 41 15.83 -4.85 -14.91
N GLU A 42 15.88 -5.52 -16.06
CA GLU A 42 16.07 -6.97 -16.14
C GLU A 42 17.38 -7.42 -15.51
N GLN A 43 18.48 -6.71 -15.78
CA GLN A 43 19.78 -6.96 -15.16
C GLN A 43 19.71 -6.80 -13.63
N ALA A 44 19.13 -5.69 -13.16
CA ALA A 44 18.98 -5.44 -11.73
C ALA A 44 18.11 -6.52 -11.04
N VAL A 45 17.05 -6.98 -11.71
CA VAL A 45 16.20 -8.09 -11.22
C VAL A 45 16.98 -9.41 -11.16
N ALA A 46 17.86 -9.68 -12.12
CA ALA A 46 18.68 -10.88 -12.14
C ALA A 46 19.66 -10.95 -10.95
N ASP A 47 20.22 -9.80 -10.57
CA ASP A 47 21.25 -9.66 -9.54
C ASP A 47 20.72 -9.61 -8.10
N VAL A 48 19.41 -9.42 -7.91
CA VAL A 48 18.81 -9.38 -6.56
C VAL A 48 18.71 -10.78 -5.96
N SER A 49 19.22 -10.92 -4.72
CA SER A 49 19.02 -12.08 -3.87
C SER A 49 18.00 -11.81 -2.75
N GLY A 50 17.09 -12.75 -2.51
CA GLY A 50 16.13 -12.68 -1.40
C GLY A 50 14.87 -11.85 -1.71
N PRO A 51 14.07 -11.49 -0.67
CA PRO A 51 12.83 -10.75 -0.86
C PRO A 51 13.06 -9.39 -1.54
N CYS A 52 12.34 -9.17 -2.63
CA CYS A 52 12.47 -7.97 -3.44
C CYS A 52 11.15 -7.21 -3.54
N ILE A 53 11.24 -5.89 -3.54
CA ILE A 53 10.16 -4.99 -3.91
C ILE A 53 10.66 -4.17 -5.09
N ALA A 54 9.90 -4.13 -6.18
CA ALA A 54 10.10 -3.23 -7.31
C ALA A 54 9.08 -2.09 -7.22
N ILE A 55 9.57 -0.86 -7.30
CA ILE A 55 8.75 0.35 -7.28
C ILE A 55 8.77 0.95 -8.66
N LEU A 56 7.61 0.88 -9.31
CA LEU A 56 7.34 1.45 -10.62
C LEU A 56 6.50 2.72 -10.46
N GLN A 57 6.42 3.48 -11.54
CA GLN A 57 5.97 4.85 -11.54
C GLN A 57 4.89 5.11 -12.59
N ALA A 58 3.75 5.64 -12.14
CA ALA A 58 2.67 6.10 -13.02
C ALA A 58 2.61 7.64 -13.08
N GLY A 59 3.45 8.29 -13.89
CA GLY A 59 3.45 9.74 -14.07
C GLY A 59 4.57 10.44 -13.31
N GLN A 60 5.74 10.53 -13.95
CA GLN A 60 6.87 11.33 -13.49
C GLN A 60 6.45 12.79 -13.31
N ILE A 61 6.94 13.46 -12.26
CA ILE A 61 6.40 14.75 -11.80
C ILE A 61 6.53 15.89 -12.82
N ASN A 62 7.61 15.92 -13.59
CA ASN A 62 7.94 16.94 -14.58
C ASN A 62 7.42 16.57 -15.97
N THR A 63 7.56 15.30 -16.37
CA THR A 63 7.27 14.85 -17.76
C THR A 63 5.91 14.19 -17.90
N GLY A 64 5.33 13.68 -16.81
CA GLY A 64 4.12 12.87 -16.81
C GLY A 64 4.31 11.44 -17.33
N ALA A 65 5.54 11.01 -17.59
CA ALA A 65 5.83 9.69 -18.15
C ALA A 65 5.46 8.55 -17.18
N CYS A 66 4.97 7.44 -17.72
CA CYS A 66 4.72 6.22 -16.96
C CYS A 66 5.74 5.16 -17.37
N ASP A 67 6.13 4.33 -16.40
CA ASP A 67 6.92 3.14 -16.66
C ASP A 67 6.14 2.15 -17.55
N ASP A 68 6.87 1.36 -18.35
CA ASP A 68 6.28 0.28 -19.15
C ASP A 68 5.86 -0.90 -18.27
N PHE A 69 4.67 -0.81 -17.67
CA PHE A 69 4.15 -1.85 -16.78
C PHE A 69 3.98 -3.21 -17.49
N GLY A 70 3.64 -3.20 -18.77
CA GLY A 70 3.45 -4.41 -19.57
C GLY A 70 4.73 -5.24 -19.66
N ASN A 71 5.88 -4.58 -19.72
CA ASN A 71 7.19 -5.22 -19.78
C ASN A 71 7.81 -5.43 -18.39
N LEU A 72 7.81 -4.42 -17.53
CA LEU A 72 8.55 -4.44 -16.27
C LEU A 72 7.92 -5.33 -15.20
N ILE A 73 6.57 -5.40 -15.14
CA ILE A 73 5.88 -6.19 -14.11
C ILE A 73 6.16 -7.69 -14.26
N PRO A 74 6.03 -8.30 -15.47
CA PRO A 74 6.40 -9.69 -15.67
C PRO A 74 7.86 -9.99 -15.29
N ILE A 75 8.80 -9.10 -15.65
CA ILE A 75 10.22 -9.25 -15.30
C ILE A 75 10.40 -9.30 -13.78
N ALA A 76 9.82 -8.35 -13.04
CA ALA A 76 9.89 -8.33 -11.58
C ALA A 76 9.26 -9.59 -10.96
N LYS A 77 8.09 -9.99 -11.45
CA LYS A 77 7.36 -11.16 -10.95
C LYS A 77 8.07 -12.47 -11.24
N SER A 78 8.90 -12.56 -12.29
CA SER A 78 9.71 -13.75 -12.57
C SER A 78 10.66 -14.14 -11.42
N LYS A 79 11.05 -13.17 -10.59
CA LYS A 79 11.86 -13.37 -9.37
C LYS A 79 11.04 -13.39 -8.07
N GLY A 80 9.71 -13.39 -8.17
CA GLY A 80 8.82 -13.30 -7.02
C GLY A 80 8.87 -11.95 -6.30
N ALA A 81 9.30 -10.89 -6.98
CA ALA A 81 9.29 -9.55 -6.39
C ALA A 81 7.85 -9.04 -6.21
N TRP A 82 7.62 -8.32 -5.11
CA TRP A 82 6.41 -7.52 -4.94
C TRP A 82 6.50 -6.27 -5.82
N VAL A 83 5.46 -5.99 -6.60
CA VAL A 83 5.42 -4.79 -7.45
C VAL A 83 4.49 -3.75 -6.86
N HIS A 84 5.06 -2.59 -6.52
CA HIS A 84 4.31 -1.41 -6.12
C HIS A 84 4.34 -0.37 -7.24
N VAL A 85 3.19 0.18 -7.62
CA VAL A 85 3.12 1.34 -8.50
C VAL A 85 2.82 2.58 -7.65
N ASP A 86 3.84 3.41 -7.48
CA ASP A 86 3.68 4.73 -6.89
C ASP A 86 3.28 5.70 -7.99
N ARG A 87 2.36 6.62 -7.69
CA ARG A 87 2.36 8.02 -8.15
C ARG A 87 0.99 8.62 -7.92
N ALA A 88 1.05 9.83 -7.40
CA ALA A 88 -0.09 10.58 -6.93
C ALA A 88 -1.12 11.05 -7.96
N PHE A 89 -0.75 11.20 -9.24
CA PHE A 89 -1.68 11.71 -10.26
C PHE A 89 -1.84 10.80 -11.48
N GLY A 90 -0.78 10.15 -11.97
CA GLY A 90 -0.87 9.43 -13.25
C GLY A 90 -1.71 8.16 -13.20
N LEU A 91 -1.97 7.59 -12.02
CA LEU A 91 -2.92 6.47 -11.89
C LEU A 91 -4.36 6.86 -12.29
N TRP A 92 -4.73 8.14 -12.18
CA TRP A 92 -6.04 8.62 -12.63
C TRP A 92 -6.20 8.59 -14.16
N ALA A 93 -5.13 8.40 -14.93
CA ALA A 93 -5.23 8.16 -16.38
C ALA A 93 -6.13 6.95 -16.70
N GLN A 94 -6.22 5.96 -15.79
CA GLN A 94 -7.13 4.82 -15.91
C GLN A 94 -8.61 5.22 -15.97
N ALA A 95 -9.00 6.32 -15.32
CA ALA A 95 -10.38 6.80 -15.32
C ALA A 95 -10.79 7.42 -16.68
N SER A 96 -9.83 7.78 -17.53
CA SER A 96 -10.08 8.37 -18.84
C SER A 96 -9.92 7.34 -19.96
N ALA A 97 -10.98 7.06 -20.71
CA ALA A 97 -10.91 6.16 -21.88
C ALA A 97 -9.84 6.58 -22.90
N ARG A 98 -9.58 7.89 -23.02
CA ARG A 98 -8.59 8.46 -23.95
C ARG A 98 -7.14 8.32 -23.46
N ARG A 99 -6.91 8.14 -22.15
CA ARG A 99 -5.57 8.13 -21.54
C ARG A 99 -5.22 6.80 -20.87
N ARG A 100 -6.18 5.88 -20.71
CA ARG A 100 -6.02 4.54 -20.13
C ARG A 100 -4.82 3.76 -20.70
N HIS A 101 -4.51 3.95 -21.99
CA HIS A 101 -3.38 3.29 -22.63
C HIS A 101 -2.02 3.65 -22.01
N LEU A 102 -1.88 4.82 -21.37
CA LEU A 102 -0.63 5.26 -20.74
C LEU A 102 -0.25 4.42 -19.51
N THR A 103 -1.21 3.72 -18.93
CA THR A 103 -1.03 2.86 -17.76
C THR A 103 -1.42 1.41 -18.07
N ALA A 104 -1.33 1.00 -19.34
CA ALA A 104 -1.58 -0.38 -19.73
C ALA A 104 -0.67 -1.36 -18.95
N GLY A 105 -1.24 -2.41 -18.36
CA GLY A 105 -0.50 -3.38 -17.55
C GLY A 105 -0.42 -3.02 -16.06
N VAL A 106 -0.77 -1.79 -15.66
CA VAL A 106 -0.71 -1.34 -14.26
C VAL A 106 -1.56 -2.22 -13.34
N GLU A 107 -2.61 -2.82 -13.86
CA GLU A 107 -3.49 -3.76 -13.19
C GLU A 107 -2.84 -5.10 -12.87
N GLN A 108 -1.56 -5.31 -13.18
CA GLN A 108 -0.81 -6.51 -12.80
C GLN A 108 0.02 -6.30 -11.52
N ALA A 109 0.14 -5.07 -11.01
CA ALA A 109 0.88 -4.78 -9.78
C ALA A 109 0.20 -5.36 -8.53
N ASP A 110 0.92 -5.37 -7.42
CA ASP A 110 0.44 -5.93 -6.15
C ASP A 110 -0.09 -4.84 -5.20
N SER A 111 0.41 -3.61 -5.34
CA SER A 111 -0.15 -2.44 -4.68
C SER A 111 0.02 -1.15 -5.48
N TRP A 112 -0.80 -0.15 -5.18
CA TRP A 112 -0.81 1.17 -5.80
C TRP A 112 -0.93 2.27 -4.76
N ALA A 113 -0.33 3.43 -5.02
CA ALA A 113 -0.54 4.64 -4.22
C ALA A 113 -0.88 5.83 -5.14
N THR A 114 -1.97 6.54 -4.85
CA THR A 114 -2.43 7.73 -5.62
C THR A 114 -3.08 8.77 -4.72
N ASP A 115 -3.19 10.02 -5.17
CA ASP A 115 -3.77 11.12 -4.40
C ASP A 115 -5.07 11.64 -5.01
N GLY A 116 -6.12 11.72 -4.20
CA GLY A 116 -7.37 12.38 -4.60
C GLY A 116 -7.22 13.90 -4.67
N HIS A 117 -6.40 14.47 -3.79
CA HIS A 117 -6.27 15.93 -3.67
C HIS A 117 -5.48 16.59 -4.81
N LYS A 118 -5.06 15.79 -5.81
CA LYS A 118 -4.43 16.28 -7.04
C LYS A 118 -5.46 16.40 -8.16
N TRP A 119 -5.60 15.38 -9.00
CA TRP A 119 -6.49 15.45 -10.17
C TRP A 119 -7.98 15.40 -9.82
N LEU A 120 -8.37 14.75 -8.72
CA LEU A 120 -9.77 14.76 -8.29
C LEU A 120 -10.16 16.01 -7.52
N GLN A 121 -9.20 16.92 -7.25
CA GLN A 121 -9.43 18.18 -6.55
C GLN A 121 -10.15 17.99 -5.19
N THR A 122 -9.94 16.85 -4.52
CA THR A 122 -10.46 16.67 -3.16
C THR A 122 -9.67 17.57 -2.19
N PRO A 123 -10.27 17.99 -1.07
CA PRO A 123 -9.53 18.77 -0.07
C PRO A 123 -8.28 18.03 0.42
N CYS A 124 -7.16 18.75 0.54
CA CYS A 124 -5.94 18.18 1.14
C CYS A 124 -6.16 17.90 2.64
N ASP A 125 -5.65 16.80 3.21
CA ASP A 125 -4.89 15.70 2.58
C ASP A 125 -5.79 14.51 2.22
N CYS A 126 -5.63 13.97 1.01
CA CYS A 126 -6.39 12.80 0.55
C CYS A 126 -5.52 11.89 -0.32
N GLY A 127 -4.97 10.83 0.29
CA GLY A 127 -4.18 9.79 -0.37
C GLY A 127 -4.86 8.42 -0.27
N TYR A 128 -4.60 7.56 -1.25
CA TYR A 128 -5.13 6.21 -1.34
C TYR A 128 -3.98 5.22 -1.48
N ALA A 129 -3.95 4.21 -0.61
CA ALA A 129 -3.10 3.04 -0.75
C ALA A 129 -4.01 1.83 -1.02
N ILE A 130 -3.78 1.16 -2.14
CA ILE A 130 -4.57 0.03 -2.60
C ILE A 130 -3.64 -1.18 -2.62
N VAL A 131 -4.07 -2.29 -2.01
CA VAL A 131 -3.33 -3.55 -2.02
C VAL A 131 -4.24 -4.63 -2.58
N ARG A 132 -3.73 -5.39 -3.55
CA ARG A 132 -4.48 -6.47 -4.19
C ARG A 132 -4.85 -7.58 -3.21
N ASP A 133 -3.87 -8.03 -2.43
CA ASP A 133 -4.04 -9.11 -1.46
C ASP A 133 -4.37 -8.57 -0.07
N GLU A 134 -5.63 -8.76 0.35
CA GLU A 134 -6.12 -8.37 1.68
C GLU A 134 -5.30 -9.03 2.81
N LEU A 135 -4.93 -10.30 2.68
CA LEU A 135 -4.19 -11.03 3.70
C LEU A 135 -2.75 -10.53 3.79
N ALA A 136 -2.12 -10.18 2.67
CA ALA A 136 -0.81 -9.52 2.68
C ALA A 136 -0.88 -8.18 3.42
N HIS A 137 -1.88 -7.34 3.12
CA HIS A 137 -2.07 -6.06 3.79
C HIS A 137 -2.29 -6.21 5.30
N ARG A 138 -3.18 -7.12 5.72
CA ARG A 138 -3.47 -7.38 7.14
C ARG A 138 -2.27 -7.92 7.90
N ARG A 139 -1.44 -8.77 7.28
CA ARG A 139 -0.20 -9.29 7.88
C ARG A 139 0.85 -8.20 8.06
N ALA A 140 0.91 -7.24 7.13
CA ALA A 140 1.83 -6.09 7.20
C ALA A 140 1.41 -5.05 8.26
N MET A 141 0.13 -5.02 8.64
CA MET A 141 -0.40 -4.17 9.72
C MET A 141 -0.81 -4.99 10.95
N PRO A 142 0.12 -5.66 11.65
CA PRO A 142 -0.23 -6.39 12.85
C PRO A 142 -0.67 -5.40 13.92
N TYR A 143 -1.99 -5.30 14.09
CA TYR A 143 -2.58 -4.62 15.23
C TYR A 143 -2.35 -5.48 16.47
N ARG A 144 -1.14 -5.40 17.04
CA ARG A 144 -0.91 -5.89 18.40
C ARG A 144 -1.61 -4.89 19.31
N ARG A 145 -2.80 -5.26 19.77
CA ARG A 145 -3.39 -4.67 20.97
C ARG A 145 -2.39 -4.94 22.10
N ALA A 146 -1.49 -3.99 22.34
CA ALA A 146 -0.98 -3.78 23.68
C ALA A 146 -2.19 -3.34 24.50
N ILE A 147 -3.04 -4.31 24.85
CA ILE A 147 -3.94 -4.13 25.97
C ILE A 147 -2.97 -3.79 27.09
N CYS A 148 -3.03 -2.53 27.53
CA CYS A 148 -2.63 -2.19 28.88
C CYS A 148 -3.32 -3.26 29.72
N ARG A 149 -2.56 -4.26 30.17
CA ARG A 149 -3.05 -5.19 31.18
C ARG A 149 -3.24 -4.32 32.39
N LEU A 150 -4.44 -3.74 32.51
CA LEU A 150 -4.93 -3.27 33.78
C LEU A 150 -4.63 -4.42 34.75
N PRO A 151 -3.87 -4.18 35.83
CA PRO A 151 -3.68 -5.21 36.84
C PRO A 151 -5.06 -5.75 37.22
N ALA A 152 -5.15 -7.06 37.44
CA ALA A 152 -6.38 -7.84 37.60
C ALA A 152 -7.32 -7.38 38.76
N ARG A 153 -7.09 -6.22 39.34
CA ARG A 153 -7.91 -5.58 40.38
C ARG A 153 -9.02 -4.67 39.84
N ALA A 154 -9.06 -4.34 38.55
CA ALA A 154 -10.14 -3.52 37.97
C ALA A 154 -11.35 -4.33 37.43
N SER A 155 -11.46 -5.64 37.71
CA SER A 155 -12.61 -6.47 37.28
C SER A 155 -13.74 -6.55 38.33
N ALA A 156 -13.58 -5.89 39.49
CA ALA A 156 -14.56 -5.97 40.58
C ALA A 156 -15.70 -4.93 40.50
N ILE A 157 -15.51 -3.80 39.82
CA ILE A 157 -16.52 -2.72 39.80
C ILE A 157 -17.59 -2.93 38.71
N LEU A 158 -17.28 -3.61 37.61
CA LEU A 158 -18.26 -3.85 36.53
C LEU A 158 -19.21 -5.03 36.79
N ARG A 159 -18.92 -5.93 37.75
CA ARG A 159 -19.78 -7.09 38.04
C ARG A 159 -20.94 -6.76 38.98
N THR A 160 -20.91 -5.62 39.67
CA THR A 160 -21.96 -5.21 40.62
C THR A 160 -23.14 -4.54 39.91
N MET A 161 -22.94 -3.89 38.76
CA MET A 161 -24.04 -3.27 37.98
C MET A 161 -24.86 -4.27 37.15
N CYS A 162 -24.36 -5.49 36.89
CA CYS A 162 -25.10 -6.49 36.09
C CYS A 162 -25.96 -7.46 36.92
N ARG A 163 -25.92 -7.38 38.27
CA ARG A 163 -26.75 -8.21 39.16
C ARG A 163 -28.04 -7.52 39.64
N SER A 164 -28.17 -6.19 39.54
CA SER A 164 -29.43 -5.52 39.90
C SER A 164 -30.52 -5.59 38.82
N CYS A 165 -30.18 -5.95 37.57
CA CYS A 165 -31.16 -6.06 36.47
C CYS A 165 -31.71 -7.48 36.23
N ARG A 166 -31.38 -8.48 37.05
CA ARG A 166 -31.92 -9.87 36.91
C ARG A 166 -32.74 -10.35 38.12
N GLY A 167 -33.31 -9.41 38.88
CA GLY A 167 -34.30 -9.70 39.93
C GLY A 167 -35.66 -9.15 39.55
N GLY A 168 -36.42 -9.89 38.73
CA GLY A 168 -37.73 -9.46 38.27
C GLY A 168 -38.51 -10.58 37.57
N ARG A 169 -38.68 -11.73 38.24
CA ARG A 169 -39.74 -12.69 37.87
C ARG A 169 -40.98 -12.34 38.70
N ALA A 170 -41.92 -11.61 38.11
CA ALA A 170 -43.28 -11.53 38.63
C ALA A 170 -44.11 -12.61 37.91
N ALA A 171 -44.57 -13.59 38.69
CA ALA A 171 -45.57 -14.56 38.28
C ALA A 171 -46.94 -13.86 38.18
N LEU A 172 -47.67 -14.10 37.10
CA LEU A 172 -49.09 -13.76 36.98
C LEU A 172 -49.89 -15.07 36.94
N PRO A 173 -50.89 -15.27 37.83
CA PRO A 173 -51.72 -16.47 37.83
C PRO A 173 -52.85 -16.37 36.81
N HIS A 174 -53.01 -17.41 35.98
CA HIS A 174 -54.22 -17.66 35.21
C HIS A 174 -55.30 -18.28 36.10
N GLY A 175 -56.49 -17.71 36.10
CA GLY A 175 -57.68 -18.33 36.70
C GLY A 175 -58.90 -17.41 36.75
N ARG A 176 -59.71 -17.43 35.69
CA ARG A 176 -61.15 -17.77 35.66
C ARG A 176 -61.71 -17.60 34.26
#